data_AF-A0A259FHT6-F1
#
_entry.id   AF-A0A259FHT6-F1
#
_cell.length_a   1.000
_cell.length_b   1.000
_cell.length_c   1.000
_cell.angle_alpha   90.00
_cell.angle_beta   90.00
_cell.angle_gamma   90.00
#
_symmetry.space_group_name_H-M   'P 1'
#
loop_
_entity.id
_entity.type
_entity.pdbx_description
1 polymer ?
#
loop_
_entity_poly.entity_id
_entity_poly.type
_entity_poly.pdbx_seq_one_letter_code
_entity_poly.pdbx_strand_id
1 'polypeptide(L)'
;MTTAPLSLKQNLRRIIFGTDTPWGLRFDQFLIYAILLSLLVVVLDSIESVSKTYHSELAVFEWFFTLLFTVEYGLRVYCAPNRTKYIFSFFGLIDLLAVLPTYLALLFPELHALIDVRILRLIRIFRIFKLTQYMSEYQHLADAMAASRRKILVFLSVVLMVVMVMGTLMYVVEGPSHGFTSIPMAIYWAITTMTTVGFGDITPQTDLGKLIASAMMLMGWGTLAVPTGIVTAEMSHTRKSNRVDTNRICLACLREGCGVEDRYCAACGTQLPPIQ
;
A
#
# COMPACT_ATOMS: atom_id res chain seq x y z
N MET A 1 -17.36 35.08 -16.80
CA MET A 1 -17.68 34.77 -15.38
C MET A 1 -16.42 35.00 -14.57
N THR A 2 -16.33 36.15 -13.90
CA THR A 2 -15.20 36.54 -13.05
C THR A 2 -15.30 35.79 -11.73
N THR A 3 -14.43 34.80 -11.51
CA THR A 3 -14.33 34.08 -10.24
C THR A 3 -13.83 35.04 -9.16
N ALA A 4 -14.60 35.20 -8.08
CA ALA A 4 -14.18 35.95 -6.90
C ALA A 4 -12.83 35.42 -6.38
N PRO A 5 -11.95 36.28 -5.83
CA PRO A 5 -10.68 35.83 -5.28
C PRO A 5 -10.94 34.82 -4.16
N LEU A 6 -10.40 33.61 -4.33
CA LEU A 6 -10.52 32.53 -3.36
C LEU A 6 -9.95 32.98 -2.01
N SER A 7 -10.64 32.66 -0.92
CA SER A 7 -10.13 32.91 0.44
C SER A 7 -8.83 32.11 0.67
N LEU A 8 -7.94 32.62 1.53
CA LEU A 8 -6.63 31.99 1.83
C LEU A 8 -6.77 30.50 2.22
N LYS A 9 -7.84 30.15 2.94
CA LYS A 9 -8.18 28.77 3.30
C LYS A 9 -8.57 27.90 2.09
N GLN A 10 -9.29 28.44 1.12
CA GLN A 10 -9.67 27.73 -0.11
C GLN A 10 -8.47 27.52 -1.04
N ASN A 11 -7.57 28.51 -1.14
CA ASN A 11 -6.32 28.38 -1.89
C ASN A 11 -5.40 27.32 -1.26
N LEU A 12 -5.18 27.37 0.05
CA LEU A 12 -4.40 26.34 0.76
C LEU A 12 -5.00 24.95 0.60
N ARG A 13 -6.33 24.82 0.69
CA ARG A 13 -7.00 23.54 0.45
C ARG A 13 -6.74 23.01 -0.95
N ARG A 14 -6.80 23.87 -1.97
CA ARG A 14 -6.55 23.49 -3.37
C ARG A 14 -5.11 23.04 -3.61
N ILE A 15 -4.14 23.62 -2.91
CA ILE A 15 -2.73 23.24 -3.00
C ILE A 15 -2.44 21.94 -2.22
N ILE A 16 -2.99 21.82 -1.01
CA ILE A 16 -2.68 20.70 -0.09
C ILE A 16 -3.44 19.42 -0.45
N PHE A 17 -4.66 19.52 -0.98
CA PHE A 17 -5.50 18.37 -1.31
C PHE A 17 -5.72 18.18 -2.82
N GLY A 18 -5.22 19.09 -3.67
CA GLY A 18 -5.49 19.08 -5.11
C GLY A 18 -4.22 18.95 -5.94
N THR A 19 -4.23 17.99 -6.87
CA THR A 19 -3.17 17.79 -7.88
C THR A 19 -3.35 18.64 -9.13
N ASP A 20 -4.45 19.40 -9.21
CA ASP A 20 -4.85 20.14 -10.42
C ASP A 20 -4.01 21.40 -10.67
N THR A 21 -3.10 21.73 -9.76
CA THR A 21 -2.26 22.93 -9.84
C THR A 21 -0.78 22.57 -9.82
N PRO A 22 0.07 23.28 -10.58
CA PRO A 22 1.51 23.04 -10.56
C PRO A 22 2.14 23.26 -9.18
N TRP A 23 1.52 24.08 -8.34
CA TRP A 23 1.93 24.29 -6.95
C TRP A 23 1.58 23.11 -6.04
N GLY A 24 0.43 22.45 -6.25
CA GLY A 24 0.09 21.19 -5.58
C GLY A 24 1.06 20.07 -5.96
N LEU A 25 1.35 19.90 -7.26
CA LEU A 25 2.32 18.89 -7.73
C LEU A 25 3.72 19.09 -7.15
N ARG A 26 4.21 20.33 -7.08
CA ARG A 26 5.52 20.64 -6.47
C ARG A 26 5.53 20.41 -4.96
N PHE A 27 4.43 20.72 -4.29
CA PHE A 27 4.27 20.46 -2.86
C PHE A 27 4.30 18.96 -2.55
N ASP A 28 3.55 18.16 -3.31
CA ASP A 28 3.53 16.71 -3.19
C ASP A 28 4.92 16.10 -3.50
N GLN A 29 5.58 16.55 -4.57
CA GLN A 29 6.92 16.11 -4.92
C GLN A 29 7.95 16.46 -3.82
N PHE A 30 7.87 17.67 -3.25
CA PHE A 30 8.71 18.08 -2.12
C PHE A 30 8.49 17.17 -0.90
N LEU A 31 7.25 16.87 -0.56
CA LEU A 31 6.93 16.00 0.58
C LEU A 31 7.38 14.57 0.36
N ILE A 32 7.26 14.04 -0.86
CA ILE A 32 7.82 12.73 -1.21
C ILE A 32 9.33 12.70 -0.97
N TYR A 33 10.08 13.70 -1.46
CA TYR A 33 11.53 13.77 -1.21
C TYR A 33 11.85 13.93 0.29
N ALA A 34 11.08 14.71 1.03
CA ALA A 34 11.24 14.85 2.48
C ALA A 34 10.99 13.52 3.22
N ILE A 35 9.98 12.74 2.81
CA ILE A 35 9.71 11.41 3.37
C ILE A 35 10.88 10.48 3.08
N LEU A 36 11.33 10.39 1.83
CA LEU A 36 12.46 9.53 1.45
C LEU A 36 13.75 9.90 2.19
N LEU A 37 14.06 11.18 2.31
CA LEU A 37 15.22 11.65 3.07
C LEU A 37 15.07 11.36 4.58
N SER A 38 13.86 11.49 5.13
CA SER A 38 13.61 11.13 6.53
C SER A 38 13.78 9.63 6.79
N LEU A 39 13.42 8.77 5.81
CA LEU A 39 13.66 7.33 5.89
C LEU A 39 15.15 7.01 5.79
N LEU A 40 15.90 7.72 4.94
CA LEU A 40 17.35 7.58 4.86
C LEU A 40 18.00 7.90 6.22
N VAL A 41 17.57 8.95 6.91
CA VAL A 41 18.05 9.27 8.26
C VAL A 41 17.78 8.12 9.24
N VAL A 42 16.59 7.51 9.20
CA VAL A 42 16.26 6.35 10.04
C VAL A 42 17.15 5.15 9.71
N VAL A 43 17.42 4.89 8.43
CA VAL A 43 18.32 3.80 8.00
C VAL A 43 19.74 4.08 8.48
N LEU A 44 20.23 5.31 8.36
CA LEU A 44 21.57 5.69 8.85
C LEU A 44 21.68 5.57 10.37
N ASP A 45 20.65 5.97 11.13
CA ASP A 45 20.62 5.82 12.59
C ASP A 45 20.53 4.35 13.03
N SER A 46 20.03 3.45 12.16
CA SER A 46 20.02 2.01 12.45
C SER A 46 21.41 1.36 12.40
N ILE A 47 22.39 2.00 11.74
CA ILE A 47 23.77 1.52 11.65
C ILE A 47 24.54 2.00 12.88
N GLU A 48 24.95 1.08 13.75
CA GLU A 48 25.56 1.41 15.05
C GLU A 48 26.82 2.29 14.94
N SER A 49 27.68 2.06 13.94
CA SER A 49 28.90 2.87 13.72
C SER A 49 28.59 4.31 13.31
N VAL A 50 27.55 4.51 12.49
CA VAL A 50 27.12 5.82 12.01
C VAL A 50 26.39 6.56 13.12
N SER A 51 25.45 5.90 13.81
CA SER A 51 24.69 6.47 14.91
C SER A 51 25.60 6.95 16.05
N LYS A 52 26.66 6.20 16.40
CA LYS A 52 27.63 6.63 17.42
C LYS A 52 28.45 7.86 17.01
N THR A 53 28.75 8.00 15.72
CA THR A 53 29.63 9.07 15.21
C THR A 53 28.86 10.36 14.92
N TYR A 54 27.64 10.25 14.38
CA TYR A 54 26.83 11.38 13.90
C TYR A 54 25.51 11.52 14.68
N HIS A 55 25.49 11.11 15.95
CA HIS A 55 24.27 11.05 16.75
C HIS A 55 23.52 12.40 16.77
N SER A 56 24.26 13.48 17.00
CA SER A 56 23.74 14.84 17.09
C SER A 56 23.12 15.32 15.78
N GLU A 57 23.81 15.08 14.67
CA GLU A 57 23.42 15.52 13.34
C GLU A 57 22.16 14.78 12.89
N LEU A 58 22.13 13.46 13.09
CA LEU A 58 20.96 12.63 12.80
C LEU A 58 19.75 13.04 13.66
N ALA A 59 19.95 13.35 14.94
CA ALA A 59 18.90 13.85 15.81
C ALA A 59 18.35 15.22 15.35
N VAL A 60 19.21 16.13 14.88
CA VAL A 60 18.79 17.44 14.31
C VAL A 60 17.93 17.23 13.06
N PHE A 61 18.37 16.36 12.14
CA PHE A 61 17.58 16.04 10.95
C PHE A 61 16.25 15.37 11.31
N GLU A 62 16.25 14.50 12.30
CA GLU A 62 15.03 13.84 12.75
C GLU A 62 14.00 14.84 13.30
N TRP A 63 14.45 15.77 14.14
CA TRP A 63 13.61 16.85 14.66
C TRP A 63 13.13 17.78 13.55
N PHE A 64 14.00 18.12 12.60
CA PHE A 64 13.63 18.90 11.41
C PHE A 64 12.49 18.23 10.63
N PHE A 65 12.61 16.94 10.27
CA PHE A 65 11.55 16.22 9.56
C PHE A 65 10.30 16.05 10.40
N THR A 66 10.44 15.79 11.70
CA THR A 66 9.30 15.66 12.61
C THR A 66 8.51 16.96 12.68
N LEU A 67 9.18 18.11 12.82
CA LEU A 67 8.54 19.42 12.84
C LEU A 67 7.88 19.72 11.48
N LEU A 68 8.57 19.43 10.38
CA LEU A 68 8.05 19.61 9.02
C LEU A 68 6.74 18.81 8.80
N PHE A 69 6.72 17.53 9.16
CA PHE A 69 5.50 16.69 9.06
C PHE A 69 4.43 17.09 10.07
N THR A 70 4.80 17.66 11.22
CA THR A 70 3.82 18.16 12.20
C THR A 70 3.12 19.41 11.68
N VAL A 71 3.87 20.33 11.06
CA VAL A 71 3.32 21.50 10.38
C VAL A 71 2.41 21.07 9.24
N GLU A 72 2.83 20.12 8.41
CA GLU A 72 2.02 19.59 7.33
C GLU A 72 0.71 18.95 7.83
N TYR A 73 0.77 18.12 8.88
CA TYR A 73 -0.43 17.52 9.49
C TYR A 73 -1.36 18.60 10.05
N GLY A 74 -0.81 19.59 10.75
CA GLY A 74 -1.57 20.72 11.29
C GLY A 74 -2.27 21.53 10.19
N LEU A 75 -1.58 21.80 9.08
CA LEU A 75 -2.15 22.48 7.91
C LEU A 75 -3.28 21.67 7.28
N ARG A 76 -3.12 20.35 7.14
CA ARG A 76 -4.16 19.44 6.64
C ARG A 76 -5.40 19.42 7.53
N VAL A 77 -5.23 19.31 8.85
CA VAL A 77 -6.33 19.39 9.83
C VAL A 77 -7.02 20.75 9.78
N TYR A 78 -6.28 21.85 9.64
CA TYR A 78 -6.83 23.21 9.57
C TYR A 78 -7.66 23.44 8.29
N CYS A 79 -7.17 22.96 7.16
CA CYS A 79 -7.81 23.09 5.85
C CYS A 79 -8.96 22.08 5.64
N ALA A 80 -9.01 21.00 6.42
CA ALA A 80 -10.06 19.99 6.33
C ALA A 80 -11.47 20.58 6.58
N PRO A 81 -12.49 20.17 5.81
CA PRO A 81 -13.87 20.63 6.02
C PRO A 81 -14.41 20.25 7.41
N ASN A 82 -14.05 19.05 7.88
CA ASN A 82 -14.43 18.55 9.20
C ASN A 82 -13.19 17.92 9.87
N ARG A 83 -12.67 18.63 10.88
CA ARG A 83 -11.35 18.35 11.49
C ARG A 83 -11.32 16.99 12.20
N THR A 84 -12.35 16.70 12.98
CA THR A 84 -12.45 15.44 13.74
C THR A 84 -12.55 14.26 12.78
N LYS A 85 -13.39 14.36 11.75
CA LYS A 85 -13.50 13.33 10.72
C LYS A 85 -12.17 13.07 10.01
N TYR A 86 -11.37 14.11 9.77
CA TYR A 86 -10.06 13.96 9.16
C TYR A 86 -9.07 13.26 10.10
N ILE A 87 -8.98 13.68 11.37
CA ILE A 87 -8.08 13.08 12.37
C ILE A 87 -8.31 11.57 12.50
N PHE A 88 -9.58 11.13 12.54
CA PHE A 88 -9.95 9.72 12.63
C PHE A 88 -10.07 9.00 11.27
N SER A 89 -9.65 9.62 10.17
CA SER A 89 -9.60 8.96 8.86
C SER A 89 -8.32 8.12 8.71
N PHE A 90 -8.32 7.16 7.77
CA PHE A 90 -7.13 6.34 7.47
C PHE A 90 -5.89 7.19 7.20
N PHE A 91 -6.03 8.23 6.36
CA PHE A 91 -4.93 9.13 6.04
C PHE A 91 -4.52 10.03 7.21
N GLY A 92 -5.48 10.51 8.01
CA GLY A 92 -5.18 11.30 9.22
C GLY A 92 -4.49 10.49 10.30
N LEU A 93 -4.81 9.19 10.42
CA LEU A 93 -4.12 8.27 11.34
C LEU A 93 -2.68 8.01 10.89
N ILE A 94 -2.43 7.84 9.58
CA ILE A 94 -1.07 7.72 9.03
C ILE A 94 -0.24 8.97 9.34
N ASP A 95 -0.80 10.16 9.13
CA ASP A 95 -0.10 11.42 9.42
C ASP A 95 0.19 11.58 10.92
N LEU A 96 -0.73 11.17 11.79
CA LEU A 96 -0.52 11.17 13.22
C LEU A 96 0.58 10.18 13.63
N LEU A 97 0.52 8.93 13.15
CA LEU A 97 1.52 7.90 13.43
C LEU A 97 2.92 8.26 12.93
N ALA A 98 3.03 9.07 11.89
CA ALA A 98 4.30 9.56 11.35
C ALA A 98 5.05 10.49 12.33
N VAL A 99 4.34 11.27 13.15
CA VAL A 99 4.93 12.26 14.06
C VAL A 99 4.89 11.83 15.53
N LEU A 100 3.89 11.03 15.91
CA LEU A 100 3.62 10.62 17.29
C LEU A 100 4.82 10.00 18.04
N PRO A 101 5.63 9.10 17.45
CA PRO A 101 6.70 8.42 18.20
C PRO A 101 7.74 9.36 18.80
N THR A 102 8.10 10.43 18.09
CA THR A 102 9.09 11.42 18.56
C THR A 102 8.53 12.29 19.69
N TYR A 103 7.24 12.66 19.64
CA TYR A 103 6.59 13.39 20.74
C TYR A 103 6.32 12.51 21.96
N LEU A 104 5.96 11.24 21.79
CA LEU A 104 5.80 10.31 22.90
C LEU A 104 7.12 10.10 23.66
N ALA A 105 8.24 9.97 22.93
CA ALA A 105 9.56 9.86 23.52
C ALA A 105 9.96 11.12 24.33
N LEU A 106 9.48 12.31 23.93
CA LEU A 106 9.73 13.56 24.65
C LEU A 106 8.85 13.70 25.91
N LEU A 107 7.55 13.38 25.79
CA LEU A 107 6.56 13.62 26.85
C LEU A 107 6.58 12.58 27.97
N PHE A 108 7.02 11.36 27.67
CA PHE A 108 7.10 10.27 28.64
C PHE A 108 8.53 9.72 28.73
N PRO A 109 9.46 10.40 29.41
CA PRO A 109 10.80 9.87 29.62
C PRO A 109 10.79 8.54 30.40
N GLU A 110 9.78 8.31 31.24
CA GLU A 110 9.60 7.06 31.98
C GLU A 110 9.28 5.87 31.06
N LEU A 111 8.73 6.11 29.85
CA LEU A 111 8.58 5.07 28.84
C LEU A 111 9.94 4.53 28.36
N HIS A 112 11.05 5.26 28.56
CA HIS A 112 12.40 4.76 28.26
C HIS A 112 12.81 3.55 29.11
N ALA A 113 12.18 3.34 30.27
CA ALA A 113 12.47 2.22 31.15
C ALA A 113 11.58 0.99 30.87
N LEU A 114 10.37 1.18 30.31
CA LEU A 114 9.37 0.12 30.10
C LEU A 114 9.30 -0.40 28.66
N ILE A 115 9.67 0.41 27.67
CA ILE A 115 9.71 0.05 26.26
C ILE A 115 11.13 0.26 25.77
N ASP A 116 11.73 -0.75 25.12
CA ASP A 116 13.01 -0.59 24.46
C ASP A 116 12.88 0.58 23.47
N VAL A 117 13.54 1.70 23.77
CA VAL A 117 13.50 2.96 23.02
C VAL A 117 13.83 2.72 21.54
N ARG A 118 14.53 1.63 21.22
CA ARG A 118 14.78 1.18 19.85
C ARG A 118 13.49 0.92 19.07
N ILE A 119 12.47 0.32 19.69
CA ILE A 119 11.19 0.02 19.03
C ILE A 119 10.47 1.31 18.65
N LEU A 120 10.41 2.31 19.55
CA LEU A 120 9.79 3.62 19.24
C LEU A 120 10.49 4.35 18.10
N ARG A 121 11.82 4.20 17.98
CA ARG A 121 12.59 4.73 16.84
C ARG A 121 12.23 4.02 15.54
N LEU A 122 12.06 2.69 15.57
CA LEU A 122 11.65 1.90 14.40
C LEU A 122 10.23 2.23 13.93
N ILE A 123 9.30 2.59 14.82
CA ILE A 123 7.94 3.02 14.43
C ILE A 123 7.99 4.25 13.50
N ARG A 124 9.06 5.05 13.50
CA ARG A 124 9.18 6.16 12.55
C ARG A 124 9.28 5.69 11.09
N ILE A 125 9.62 4.42 10.83
CA ILE A 125 9.54 3.84 9.48
C ILE A 125 8.12 3.88 8.91
N PHE A 126 7.09 3.89 9.78
CA PHE A 126 5.69 4.04 9.36
C PHE A 126 5.41 5.37 8.64
N ARG A 127 6.31 6.37 8.71
CA ARG A 127 6.28 7.57 7.85
C ARG A 127 6.22 7.22 6.36
N ILE A 128 6.74 6.05 5.95
CA ILE A 128 6.66 5.55 4.56
C ILE A 128 5.21 5.43 4.07
N PHE A 129 4.26 5.13 4.97
CA PHE A 129 2.85 5.00 4.60
C PHE A 129 2.25 6.33 4.13
N LYS A 130 2.86 7.49 4.45
CA LYS A 130 2.44 8.78 3.89
C LYS A 130 2.54 8.80 2.36
N LEU A 131 3.46 8.05 1.74
CA LEU A 131 3.58 7.97 0.28
C LEU A 131 2.27 7.51 -0.40
N THR A 132 1.46 6.71 0.30
CA THR A 132 0.16 6.23 -0.22
C THR A 132 -0.84 7.35 -0.48
N GLN A 133 -0.69 8.52 0.17
CA GLN A 133 -1.56 9.68 0.00
C GLN A 133 -1.23 10.49 -1.26
N TYR A 134 0.00 10.39 -1.76
CA TYR A 134 0.49 11.24 -2.85
C TYR A 134 0.48 10.55 -4.21
N MET A 135 0.29 9.24 -4.25
CA MET A 135 0.10 8.54 -5.52
C MET A 135 -1.39 8.23 -5.66
N SER A 136 -2.09 9.02 -6.48
CA SER A 136 -3.48 8.79 -6.88
C SER A 136 -3.72 7.37 -7.38
N GLU A 137 -2.70 6.75 -7.98
CA GLU A 137 -2.71 5.35 -8.42
C GLU A 137 -2.95 4.35 -7.28
N TYR A 138 -2.56 4.66 -6.04
CA TYR A 138 -2.86 3.80 -4.88
C TYR A 138 -4.36 3.76 -4.57
N GLN A 139 -5.11 4.82 -4.84
CA GLN A 139 -6.57 4.81 -4.63
C GLN A 139 -7.26 3.87 -5.63
N HIS A 140 -6.85 3.92 -6.90
CA HIS A 140 -7.34 2.97 -7.90
C HIS A 140 -6.98 1.51 -7.57
N LEU A 141 -5.76 1.27 -7.09
CA LEU A 141 -5.36 -0.05 -6.63
C LEU A 141 -6.13 -0.48 -5.38
N ALA A 142 -6.31 0.42 -4.40
CA ALA A 142 -7.04 0.16 -3.17
C ALA A 142 -8.52 -0.16 -3.45
N ASP A 143 -9.15 0.57 -4.35
CA ASP A 143 -10.53 0.32 -4.77
C ASP A 143 -10.65 -1.03 -5.48
N ALA A 144 -9.72 -1.36 -6.39
CA ALA A 144 -9.68 -2.66 -7.05
C ALA A 144 -9.45 -3.81 -6.06
N MET A 145 -8.57 -3.64 -5.07
CA MET A 145 -8.37 -4.62 -3.99
C MET A 145 -9.60 -4.76 -3.10
N ALA A 146 -10.24 -3.64 -2.73
CA ALA A 146 -11.44 -3.64 -1.91
C ALA A 146 -12.63 -4.30 -2.61
N ALA A 147 -12.78 -4.08 -3.92
CA ALA A 147 -13.75 -4.77 -4.77
C ALA A 147 -13.42 -6.27 -4.91
N SER A 148 -12.13 -6.61 -4.99
CA SER A 148 -11.64 -7.99 -5.07
C SER A 148 -11.57 -8.73 -3.74
N ARG A 149 -11.84 -8.08 -2.59
CA ARG A 149 -11.56 -8.61 -1.24
C ARG A 149 -12.16 -10.00 -1.00
N ARG A 150 -13.39 -10.24 -1.47
CA ARG A 150 -14.07 -11.53 -1.28
C ARG A 150 -13.38 -12.62 -2.10
N LYS A 151 -13.03 -12.32 -3.36
CA LYS A 151 -12.33 -13.24 -4.26
C LYS A 151 -10.94 -13.60 -3.69
N ILE A 152 -10.21 -12.59 -3.20
CA ILE A 152 -8.89 -12.76 -2.57
C ILE A 152 -9.00 -13.59 -1.28
N LEU A 153 -9.98 -13.32 -0.40
CA LEU A 153 -10.16 -14.08 0.84
C LEU A 153 -10.49 -15.55 0.59
N VAL A 154 -11.36 -15.84 -0.39
CA VAL A 154 -11.67 -17.22 -0.79
C VAL A 154 -10.44 -17.91 -1.38
N PHE A 155 -9.66 -17.20 -2.18
CA PHE A 155 -8.42 -17.74 -2.72
C PHE A 155 -7.40 -18.06 -1.61
N LEU A 156 -7.15 -17.11 -0.69
CA LEU A 156 -6.22 -17.29 0.43
C LEU A 156 -6.65 -18.42 1.36
N SER A 157 -7.96 -18.64 1.57
CA SER A 157 -8.44 -19.77 2.38
C SER A 157 -8.15 -21.12 1.73
N VAL A 158 -8.27 -21.23 0.40
CA VAL A 158 -7.88 -22.44 -0.35
C VAL A 158 -6.37 -22.68 -0.26
N VAL A 159 -5.55 -21.64 -0.45
CA VAL A 159 -4.09 -21.74 -0.34
C VAL A 159 -3.69 -22.20 1.06
N LEU A 160 -4.28 -21.61 2.10
CA LEU A 160 -4.03 -21.98 3.48
C LEU A 160 -4.40 -23.45 3.75
N MET A 161 -5.53 -23.91 3.21
CA MET A 161 -5.96 -25.30 3.33
C MET A 161 -4.95 -26.26 2.66
N VAL A 162 -4.50 -25.95 1.44
CA VAL A 162 -3.49 -26.76 0.73
C VAL A 162 -2.18 -26.81 1.51
N VAL A 163 -1.71 -25.66 2.00
CA VAL A 163 -0.48 -25.58 2.81
C VAL A 163 -0.60 -26.41 4.09
N MET A 164 -1.73 -26.35 4.80
CA MET A 164 -1.95 -27.17 6.00
C MET A 164 -1.93 -28.67 5.69
N VAL A 165 -2.60 -29.09 4.61
CA VAL A 165 -2.65 -30.50 4.20
C VAL A 165 -1.26 -30.99 3.77
N MET A 166 -0.58 -30.26 2.88
CA MET A 166 0.75 -30.65 2.38
C MET A 166 1.81 -30.60 3.48
N GLY A 167 1.80 -29.60 4.35
CA GLY A 167 2.68 -29.53 5.51
C GLY A 167 2.47 -30.71 6.45
N THR A 168 1.21 -31.05 6.78
CA THR A 168 0.92 -32.21 7.64
C THR A 168 1.35 -33.53 6.99
N LEU A 169 1.14 -33.68 5.67
CA LEU A 169 1.60 -34.85 4.93
C LEU A 169 3.12 -34.99 4.98
N MET A 170 3.86 -33.89 4.80
CA MET A 170 5.32 -33.89 4.88
C MET A 170 5.84 -34.19 6.28
N TYR A 171 5.17 -33.71 7.32
CA TYR A 171 5.48 -34.10 8.70
C TYR A 171 5.40 -35.62 8.89
N VAL A 172 4.40 -36.28 8.28
CA VAL A 172 4.24 -37.75 8.38
C VAL A 172 5.26 -38.49 7.51
N VAL A 173 5.55 -38.00 6.30
CA VAL A 173 6.43 -38.69 5.33
C VAL A 173 7.91 -38.56 5.70
N GLU A 174 8.36 -37.37 6.08
CA GLU A 174 9.76 -37.10 6.38
C GLU A 174 10.08 -37.25 7.87
N GLY A 175 9.16 -36.82 8.74
CA GLY A 175 9.32 -36.87 10.19
C GLY A 175 10.46 -36.03 10.76
N PRO A 176 10.67 -36.09 12.09
CA PRO A 176 11.67 -35.28 12.78
C PRO A 176 13.12 -35.54 12.34
N SER A 177 13.44 -36.74 11.82
CA SER A 177 14.77 -37.11 11.35
C SER A 177 15.29 -36.26 10.18
N HIS A 178 14.38 -35.63 9.43
CA HIS A 178 14.71 -34.80 8.27
C HIS A 178 14.33 -33.32 8.47
N GLY A 179 14.20 -32.87 9.73
CA GLY A 179 13.91 -31.47 10.07
C GLY A 179 12.43 -31.13 10.19
N PHE A 180 11.52 -32.04 9.83
CA PHE A 180 10.08 -31.88 10.00
C PHE A 180 9.66 -32.26 11.43
N THR A 181 10.13 -31.49 12.41
CA THR A 181 10.00 -31.80 13.86
C THR A 181 8.59 -31.60 14.42
N SER A 182 7.77 -30.77 13.78
CA SER A 182 6.39 -30.50 14.17
C SER A 182 5.54 -30.08 12.98
N ILE A 183 4.21 -30.20 13.08
CA ILE A 183 3.28 -29.76 12.04
C ILE A 183 3.45 -28.27 11.71
N PRO A 184 3.57 -27.34 12.67
CA PRO A 184 3.86 -25.94 12.35
C PRO A 184 5.15 -25.73 11.55
N MET A 185 6.21 -26.49 11.84
CA MET A 185 7.46 -26.39 11.09
C MET A 185 7.29 -26.91 9.65
N ALA A 186 6.53 -27.99 9.47
CA ALA A 186 6.21 -28.51 8.15
C ALA A 186 5.27 -27.56 7.36
N ILE A 187 4.36 -26.88 8.05
CA ILE A 187 3.54 -25.80 7.48
C ILE A 187 4.42 -24.62 7.06
N TYR A 188 5.41 -24.23 7.85
CA TYR A 188 6.38 -23.20 7.47
C TYR A 188 7.14 -23.59 6.18
N TRP A 189 7.62 -24.82 6.09
CA TRP A 189 8.22 -25.36 4.86
C TRP A 189 7.23 -25.32 3.68
N ALA A 190 5.98 -25.68 3.93
CA ALA A 190 4.92 -25.66 2.92
C ALA A 190 4.64 -24.23 2.42
N ILE A 191 4.59 -23.23 3.32
CA ILE A 191 4.43 -21.82 2.95
C ILE A 191 5.60 -21.38 2.07
N THR A 192 6.85 -21.58 2.52
CA THR A 192 8.05 -21.13 1.80
C THR A 192 8.20 -21.79 0.43
N THR A 193 7.77 -23.04 0.29
CA THR A 193 7.76 -23.77 -0.99
C THR A 193 6.65 -23.29 -1.91
N MET A 194 5.41 -23.14 -1.40
CA MET A 194 4.25 -22.66 -2.19
C MET A 194 4.47 -21.23 -2.70
N THR A 195 5.06 -20.36 -1.87
CA THR A 195 5.35 -18.96 -2.23
C THR A 195 6.65 -18.79 -3.02
N THR A 196 7.26 -19.89 -3.44
CA THR A 196 8.51 -19.93 -4.21
C THR A 196 9.69 -19.20 -3.56
N VAL A 197 9.66 -19.02 -2.23
CA VAL A 197 10.76 -18.41 -1.46
C VAL A 197 11.90 -19.41 -1.31
N GLY A 198 11.58 -20.61 -0.82
CA GLY A 198 12.51 -21.74 -0.75
C GLY A 198 13.84 -21.43 -0.07
N PHE A 199 13.83 -21.03 1.21
CA PHE A 199 15.05 -20.72 1.96
C PHE A 199 16.07 -21.86 2.00
N GLY A 200 15.61 -23.12 1.86
CA GLY A 200 16.47 -24.31 1.85
C GLY A 200 16.96 -24.73 3.24
N ASP A 201 16.40 -24.14 4.30
CA ASP A 201 16.64 -24.48 5.70
C ASP A 201 16.02 -25.84 6.09
N ILE A 202 14.90 -26.21 5.46
CA ILE A 202 14.31 -27.55 5.52
C ILE A 202 14.04 -28.04 4.10
N THR A 203 14.44 -29.28 3.81
CA THR A 203 14.20 -29.91 2.49
C THR A 203 13.85 -31.38 2.63
N PRO A 204 12.92 -31.91 1.80
CA PRO A 204 12.61 -33.33 1.78
C PRO A 204 13.82 -34.16 1.35
N GLN A 205 14.08 -35.25 2.07
CA GLN A 205 15.19 -36.15 1.75
C GLN A 205 14.69 -37.44 1.09
N THR A 206 13.49 -37.91 1.45
CA THR A 206 12.92 -39.14 0.91
C THR A 206 12.42 -38.95 -0.52
N ASP A 207 12.41 -40.03 -1.32
CA ASP A 207 11.91 -39.98 -2.70
C ASP A 207 10.42 -39.61 -2.75
N LEU A 208 9.63 -40.11 -1.80
CA LEU A 208 8.22 -39.75 -1.66
C LEU A 208 8.04 -38.28 -1.27
N GLY A 209 8.83 -37.76 -0.34
CA GLY A 209 8.80 -36.34 0.03
C GLY A 209 9.23 -35.43 -1.11
N LYS A 210 10.22 -35.82 -1.91
CA LYS A 210 10.62 -35.10 -3.14
C LYS A 210 9.52 -35.08 -4.19
N LEU A 211 8.77 -36.18 -4.35
CA LEU A 211 7.61 -36.23 -5.24
C LEU A 211 6.51 -35.26 -4.79
N ILE A 212 6.18 -35.27 -3.50
CA ILE A 212 5.19 -34.36 -2.90
C ILE A 212 5.63 -32.90 -3.06
N ALA A 213 6.89 -32.60 -2.75
CA ALA A 213 7.45 -31.27 -2.91
C ALA A 213 7.44 -30.80 -4.37
N SER A 214 7.71 -31.70 -5.33
CA SER A 214 7.64 -31.39 -6.76
C SER A 214 6.23 -31.00 -7.19
N ALA A 215 5.22 -31.76 -6.77
CA ALA A 215 3.82 -31.42 -7.02
C ALA A 215 3.45 -30.07 -6.39
N MET A 216 3.94 -29.81 -5.17
CA MET A 216 3.71 -28.58 -4.45
C MET A 216 4.32 -27.35 -5.13
N MET A 217 5.55 -27.46 -5.65
CA MET A 217 6.20 -26.39 -6.39
C MET A 217 5.42 -26.01 -7.66
N LEU A 218 4.84 -26.99 -8.37
CA LEU A 218 3.97 -26.73 -9.52
C LEU A 218 2.68 -25.98 -9.13
N MET A 219 2.08 -26.34 -7.99
CA MET A 219 0.91 -25.62 -7.45
C MET A 219 1.25 -24.18 -7.03
N GLY A 220 2.46 -23.95 -6.53
CA GLY A 220 2.95 -22.61 -6.12
C GLY A 220 2.94 -21.60 -7.26
N TRP A 221 3.40 -22.01 -8.45
CA TRP A 221 3.37 -21.17 -9.64
C TRP A 221 1.96 -20.68 -10.00
N GLY A 222 0.97 -21.58 -9.96
CA GLY A 222 -0.44 -21.21 -10.19
C GLY A 222 -0.97 -20.25 -9.13
N THR A 223 -0.57 -20.45 -7.87
CA THR A 223 -0.99 -19.64 -6.73
C THR A 223 -0.53 -18.18 -6.87
N LEU A 224 0.68 -17.91 -7.37
CA LEU A 224 1.16 -16.53 -7.55
C LEU A 224 0.42 -15.76 -8.66
N ALA A 225 -0.04 -16.45 -9.70
CA ALA A 225 -0.71 -15.82 -10.84
C ALA A 225 -2.15 -15.36 -10.52
N VAL A 226 -2.87 -16.09 -9.67
CA VAL A 226 -4.30 -15.85 -9.38
C VAL A 226 -4.60 -14.48 -8.75
N PRO A 227 -3.94 -14.03 -7.65
CA PRO A 227 -4.26 -12.74 -7.03
C PRO A 227 -3.97 -11.58 -7.98
N THR A 228 -2.86 -11.66 -8.72
CA THR A 228 -2.51 -10.69 -9.77
C THR A 228 -3.59 -10.65 -10.86
N GLY A 229 -4.08 -11.81 -11.31
CA GLY A 229 -5.15 -11.91 -12.29
C GLY A 229 -6.48 -11.34 -11.78
N ILE A 230 -6.86 -11.64 -10.54
CA ILE A 230 -8.06 -11.11 -9.89
C ILE A 230 -8.01 -9.57 -9.83
N VAL A 231 -6.92 -9.01 -9.30
CA VAL A 231 -6.77 -7.56 -9.15
C VAL A 231 -6.71 -6.89 -10.53
N THR A 232 -5.98 -7.45 -11.49
CA THR A 232 -5.88 -6.91 -12.86
C THR A 232 -7.23 -6.91 -13.58
N ALA A 233 -8.01 -7.98 -13.42
CA ALA A 233 -9.36 -8.06 -13.99
C ALA A 233 -10.28 -6.99 -13.39
N GLU A 234 -10.19 -6.78 -12.07
CA GLU A 234 -10.98 -5.76 -11.37
C GLU A 234 -10.57 -4.34 -11.77
N MET A 235 -9.26 -4.04 -11.81
CA MET A 235 -8.74 -2.76 -12.31
C MET A 235 -9.19 -2.48 -13.74
N SER A 236 -9.18 -3.50 -14.61
CA SER A 236 -9.65 -3.39 -15.99
C SER A 236 -11.17 -3.16 -16.07
N HIS A 237 -11.94 -3.74 -15.16
CA HIS A 237 -13.38 -3.55 -15.06
C HIS A 237 -13.73 -2.14 -14.59
N THR A 238 -13.06 -1.63 -13.55
CA THR A 238 -13.24 -0.25 -13.07
C THR A 238 -12.88 0.77 -14.15
N ARG A 239 -11.82 0.53 -14.93
CA ARG A 239 -11.44 1.41 -16.05
C ARG A 239 -12.48 1.42 -17.18
N LYS A 240 -13.20 0.32 -17.40
CA LYS A 240 -14.33 0.26 -18.35
C LYS A 240 -15.60 0.89 -17.79
N SER A 241 -15.91 0.67 -16.50
CA SER A 241 -17.09 1.21 -15.83
C SER A 241 -17.02 2.72 -15.59
N ASN A 242 -15.82 3.31 -15.52
CA ASN A 242 -15.65 4.77 -15.49
C ASN A 242 -15.80 5.44 -16.86
N ARG A 243 -16.05 4.68 -17.95
CA ARG A 243 -16.77 5.24 -19.08
C ARG A 243 -18.20 5.43 -18.59
N VAL A 244 -18.49 6.65 -18.15
CA VAL A 244 -19.84 7.10 -17.79
C VAL A 244 -20.80 6.52 -18.84
N ASP A 245 -21.76 5.70 -18.40
CA ASP A 245 -22.92 5.32 -19.20
C ASP A 245 -23.67 6.61 -19.49
N THR A 246 -23.22 7.32 -20.52
CA THR A 246 -23.96 8.46 -21.02
C THR A 246 -25.14 7.89 -21.79
N ASN A 247 -26.31 8.51 -21.60
CA ASN A 247 -27.46 8.40 -22.51
C ASN A 247 -27.16 9.01 -23.91
N ARG A 248 -25.88 9.10 -24.31
CA ARG A 248 -25.44 9.59 -25.59
C ARG A 248 -25.64 8.48 -26.62
N ILE A 249 -26.58 8.74 -27.52
CA ILE A 249 -26.94 7.84 -28.61
C ILE A 249 -26.29 8.35 -29.89
N CYS A 250 -25.74 7.45 -30.69
CA CYS A 250 -25.31 7.80 -32.04
C CYS A 250 -26.53 8.04 -32.94
N LEU A 251 -26.66 9.22 -33.52
CA LEU A 251 -27.80 9.58 -34.37
C LEU A 251 -27.81 8.86 -35.73
N ALA A 252 -26.68 8.28 -36.16
CA ALA A 252 -26.58 7.57 -37.44
C ALA A 252 -26.93 6.08 -37.35
N CYS A 253 -26.53 5.41 -36.27
CA CYS A 253 -26.71 3.96 -36.11
C CYS A 253 -27.51 3.57 -34.86
N LEU A 254 -28.01 4.56 -34.11
CA LEU A 254 -28.83 4.40 -32.90
C LEU A 254 -28.15 3.59 -31.79
N ARG A 255 -26.83 3.50 -31.81
CA ARG A 255 -26.06 2.83 -30.75
C ARG A 255 -26.10 3.66 -29.47
N GLU A 256 -26.61 3.06 -28.40
CA GLU A 256 -26.61 3.60 -27.04
C GLU A 256 -25.24 3.41 -26.36
N GLY A 257 -24.96 4.20 -25.32
CA GLY A 257 -23.74 4.09 -24.51
C GLY A 257 -22.46 4.57 -25.21
N CYS A 258 -22.53 5.61 -26.05
CA CYS A 258 -21.33 6.21 -26.66
C CYS A 258 -20.55 7.05 -25.63
N GLY A 259 -19.26 6.82 -25.41
CA GLY A 259 -18.52 7.46 -24.31
C GLY A 259 -18.50 9.00 -24.34
N VAL A 260 -18.31 9.64 -23.18
CA VAL A 260 -18.28 11.10 -23.01
C VAL A 260 -17.24 11.76 -23.93
N GLU A 261 -16.04 11.17 -23.94
CA GLU A 261 -14.87 11.65 -24.68
C GLU A 261 -14.81 11.13 -26.13
N ASP A 262 -15.75 10.27 -26.54
CA ASP A 262 -15.75 9.71 -27.88
C ASP A 262 -16.12 10.80 -28.90
N ARG A 263 -15.19 11.13 -29.80
CA ARG A 263 -15.46 12.04 -30.94
C ARG A 263 -16.18 11.35 -32.09
N TYR A 264 -16.01 10.04 -32.21
CA TYR A 264 -16.58 9.21 -33.28
C TYR A 264 -17.24 7.96 -32.68
N CYS A 265 -18.33 7.52 -33.30
CA CYS A 265 -19.03 6.30 -32.89
C CYS A 265 -18.18 5.06 -33.21
N ALA A 266 -17.93 4.22 -32.20
CA ALA A 266 -17.14 3.00 -32.37
C ALA A 266 -17.80 1.91 -33.24
N ALA A 267 -19.07 2.06 -33.64
CA ALA A 267 -19.76 1.11 -34.54
C ALA A 267 -19.79 1.57 -35.99
N CYS A 268 -20.08 2.85 -36.26
CA CYS A 268 -20.28 3.35 -37.61
C CYS A 268 -19.28 4.44 -38.05
N GLY A 269 -18.39 4.89 -37.16
CA GLY A 269 -17.40 5.92 -37.46
C GLY A 269 -17.95 7.34 -37.60
N THR A 270 -19.26 7.56 -37.44
CA THR A 270 -19.87 8.89 -37.53
C THR A 270 -19.46 9.76 -36.34
N GLN A 271 -19.19 11.04 -36.60
CA GLN A 271 -18.85 12.01 -35.56
C GLN A 271 -20.03 12.20 -34.59
N LEU A 272 -19.76 12.10 -33.29
CA LEU A 272 -20.78 12.24 -32.26
C LEU A 272 -20.96 13.71 -31.86
N PRO A 273 -22.19 14.18 -31.59
CA PRO A 273 -22.45 15.57 -31.20
C PRO A 273 -21.84 15.88 -29.83
N PRO A 274 -21.25 17.08 -29.61
CA PRO A 274 -20.65 17.46 -28.33
C PRO A 274 -21.69 17.44 -27.20
N ILE A 275 -21.26 17.02 -26.00
CA ILE A 275 -22.13 16.97 -24.81
C ILE A 275 -22.36 18.41 -24.33
N GLN A 276 -23.62 18.79 -24.16
CA GLN A 276 -24.02 20.08 -23.56
C GLN A 276 -23.97 20.02 -22.04
#